data_AF-A0AAD7CKB7-F1
#
_entry.id   AF-A0AAD7CKB7-F1
#
_cell.length_a   1.000
_cell.length_b   1.000
_cell.length_c   1.000
_cell.angle_alpha   90.00
_cell.angle_beta   90.00
_cell.angle_gamma   90.00
#
_symmetry.space_group_name_H-M   'P 1'
#
loop_
_entity.id
_entity.type
_entity.pdbx_description
1 polymer ?
#
loop_
_entity_poly.entity_id
_entity_poly.type
_entity_poly.pdbx_seq_one_letter_code
_entity_poly.pdbx_strand_id
1 'polypeptide(L)'
;MDVDTFLASIRLPDSTENRLADDFHELHTVATPSYRPRRGPIIFTAPPPWSWTGRLTIGTETVCERVCISDATSPVQGNRPRISSFLPSKKDLNFPKFYDTADLRLVLRLCKRAQQFARLFSKEESSLDVLVEYMGRQHLAAVLPAIWDDDEVIGYLFLVPPTAEELLLAMSAPRYEGNDLTVALLFTDIRPTLEKRGSPFVVKRALLSVDDWKVSRRTDHEYHLALNLTRLSADARKWAFFHPSIIWPGGDFGWETLTLKRALSHCRAGFVEPAAANPHVVGSVFIHVGALQDIHKLPHLAALRKRVEVRFYLYGTHPRVSPAMWGLGARQVFLLGGIVTFSPAALARDAWGVLDTIRNVHAHPLWACYVLPQVLGLALRLVQTPLEDDLTQEEYRGAVPVGLDGVLNALLDGQIALMSTDNFARLPPDKSALVEFCSVACDAAFGKLDTLTLDTVEVEARARVQIYADMRRLQVQPAFLKLYRRYVVLDLDSREDEGGIEWDIVGKLDFQEN
;
A
#
# COMPACT_ATOMS: atom_id res chain seq x y z
N MET A 1 36.13 -0.64 -5.00
CA MET A 1 35.39 -0.72 -3.71
C MET A 1 34.13 -1.54 -3.98
N ASP A 2 33.77 -2.57 -3.22
CA ASP A 2 32.57 -3.38 -3.53
C ASP A 2 31.29 -2.60 -3.13
N VAL A 3 30.13 -2.91 -3.72
CA VAL A 3 28.80 -2.43 -3.30
C VAL A 3 28.66 -2.56 -1.79
N ASP A 4 29.11 -3.67 -1.21
CA ASP A 4 29.05 -3.89 0.23
C ASP A 4 29.93 -2.91 1.03
N THR A 5 31.06 -2.48 0.48
CA THR A 5 31.91 -1.45 1.10
C THR A 5 31.29 -0.05 0.99
N PHE A 6 30.62 0.24 -0.13
CA PHE A 6 29.87 1.47 -0.30
C PHE A 6 28.67 1.54 0.68
N LEU A 7 27.90 0.46 0.80
CA LEU A 7 26.82 0.38 1.78
C LEU A 7 27.33 0.48 3.22
N ALA A 8 28.50 -0.08 3.52
CA ALA A 8 29.14 0.07 4.83
C ALA A 8 29.61 1.52 5.12
N SER A 9 29.87 2.31 4.09
CA SER A 9 30.19 3.75 4.24
C SER A 9 28.95 4.62 4.50
N ILE A 10 27.76 4.13 4.14
CA ILE A 10 26.48 4.76 4.46
C ILE A 10 26.05 4.30 5.85
N ARG A 11 26.22 5.15 6.86
CA ARG A 11 25.75 4.87 8.22
C ARG A 11 24.22 4.82 8.26
N LEU A 12 23.65 3.63 8.17
CA LEU A 12 22.24 3.41 8.51
C LEU A 12 22.10 3.46 10.05
N PRO A 13 21.13 4.22 10.60
CA PRO A 13 20.84 4.17 12.02
C PRO A 13 20.27 2.79 12.40
N ASP A 14 20.80 2.20 13.46
CA ASP A 14 20.29 0.96 14.02
C ASP A 14 18.81 1.11 14.41
N SER A 15 17.95 0.27 13.83
CA SER A 15 16.58 -0.05 14.25
C SER A 15 15.50 1.06 14.20
N THR A 16 14.74 1.10 13.10
CA THR A 16 13.48 1.86 12.96
C THR A 16 12.20 1.00 13.11
N GLU A 17 12.30 -0.28 13.47
CA GLU A 17 11.15 -1.20 13.43
C GLU A 17 10.13 -1.07 14.59
N ASN A 18 10.34 -0.24 15.62
CA ASN A 18 9.55 -0.32 16.87
C ASN A 18 8.76 0.92 17.33
N ARG A 19 8.48 1.93 16.49
CA ARG A 19 7.92 3.22 16.96
C ARG A 19 6.49 3.62 16.52
N LEU A 20 5.67 2.71 16.01
CA LEU A 20 4.31 3.06 15.52
C LEU A 20 3.13 2.47 16.30
N ALA A 21 3.32 2.14 17.58
CA ALA A 21 2.21 1.71 18.44
C ALA A 21 2.36 2.35 19.81
N ASP A 22 1.71 3.49 20.02
CA ASP A 22 1.09 3.91 21.29
C ASP A 22 0.66 5.37 21.15
N ASP A 23 -0.64 5.59 20.99
CA ASP A 23 -1.38 6.76 21.52
C ASP A 23 -2.82 6.69 21.02
N PHE A 24 -3.78 6.50 21.94
CA PHE A 24 -5.14 7.10 21.93
C PHE A 24 -5.98 6.45 23.04
N HIS A 25 -6.00 7.07 24.22
CA HIS A 25 -7.04 6.86 25.21
C HIS A 25 -7.55 8.19 25.77
N GLU A 26 -8.80 8.11 26.24
CA GLU A 26 -9.62 9.11 26.93
C GLU A 26 -10.42 10.10 26.06
N LEU A 27 -11.75 10.08 26.24
CA LEU A 27 -12.62 11.26 26.31
C LEU A 27 -13.99 10.91 26.94
N HIS A 28 -14.23 11.50 28.11
CA HIS A 28 -15.43 11.99 28.79
C HIS A 28 -16.82 11.32 28.70
N THR A 29 -17.31 10.94 29.88
CA THR A 29 -18.73 10.73 30.24
C THR A 29 -19.45 12.07 30.47
N VAL A 30 -20.61 12.27 29.85
CA VAL A 30 -21.52 13.41 30.11
C VAL A 30 -22.85 12.89 30.66
N ALA A 31 -23.29 13.48 31.78
CA ALA A 31 -24.51 13.15 32.50
C ALA A 31 -25.78 13.66 31.78
N THR A 32 -26.88 12.90 31.91
CA THR A 32 -28.22 13.25 31.40
C THR A 32 -29.16 13.73 32.52
N PRO A 33 -30.08 14.68 32.23
CA PRO A 33 -31.00 15.21 33.22
C PRO A 33 -32.26 14.32 33.36
N SER A 34 -32.71 14.16 34.61
CA SER A 34 -33.92 13.42 34.96
C SER A 34 -35.18 14.29 34.84
N TYR A 35 -36.18 13.82 34.08
CA TYR A 35 -37.52 14.40 34.10
C TYR A 35 -38.55 13.32 34.44
N ARG A 36 -39.33 13.52 35.50
CA ARG A 36 -40.46 12.67 35.88
C ARG A 36 -41.78 13.36 35.55
N PRO A 37 -42.72 12.70 34.86
CA PRO A 37 -44.13 13.00 35.00
C PRO A 37 -44.86 11.86 35.72
N ARG A 38 -45.66 12.25 36.72
CA ARG A 38 -46.68 11.42 37.36
C ARG A 38 -47.89 11.26 36.44
N ARG A 39 -48.32 10.02 36.15
CA ARG A 39 -49.70 9.70 35.76
C ARG A 39 -50.12 8.37 36.40
N GLY A 40 -51.38 8.32 36.81
CA GLY A 40 -52.00 7.21 37.55
C GLY A 40 -52.14 5.92 36.74
N PRO A 41 -52.64 4.84 37.38
CA PRO A 41 -52.53 3.49 36.87
C PRO A 41 -53.48 3.28 35.69
N ILE A 42 -52.93 3.27 34.48
CA ILE A 42 -53.57 2.63 33.33
C ILE A 42 -53.15 1.17 33.39
N ILE A 43 -54.12 0.28 33.57
CA ILE A 43 -53.90 -1.17 33.45
C ILE A 43 -53.69 -1.45 31.96
N PHE A 44 -52.43 -1.36 31.53
CA PHE A 44 -51.99 -1.90 30.26
C PHE A 44 -51.86 -3.42 30.42
N THR A 45 -52.79 -4.18 29.85
CA THR A 45 -52.51 -5.58 29.51
C THR A 45 -51.36 -5.55 28.51
N ALA A 46 -50.16 -5.94 28.95
CA ALA A 46 -48.99 -6.01 28.09
C ALA A 46 -49.34 -6.87 26.87
N PRO A 47 -49.06 -6.41 25.64
CA PRO A 47 -49.27 -7.24 24.46
C PRO A 47 -48.51 -8.56 24.62
N PRO A 48 -49.09 -9.69 24.17
CA PRO A 48 -48.45 -10.98 24.29
C PRO A 48 -47.04 -10.94 23.67
N PRO A 49 -46.05 -11.61 24.29
CA PRO A 49 -44.69 -11.64 23.77
C PRO A 49 -44.73 -12.22 22.35
N TRP A 50 -44.16 -11.50 21.41
CA TRP A 50 -44.09 -11.95 20.02
C TRP A 50 -43.19 -13.19 19.92
N SER A 51 -43.63 -14.18 19.16
CA SER A 51 -42.85 -15.36 18.82
C SER A 51 -43.09 -15.76 17.36
N TRP A 52 -42.04 -16.27 16.72
CA TRP A 52 -42.12 -16.88 15.39
C TRP A 52 -41.72 -18.35 15.47
N THR A 53 -42.34 -19.21 14.66
CA THR A 53 -42.00 -20.63 14.57
C THR A 53 -41.92 -21.04 13.12
N GLY A 54 -40.87 -21.77 12.78
CA GLY A 54 -40.63 -22.20 11.40
C GLY A 54 -39.46 -23.15 11.27
N ARG A 55 -39.12 -23.50 10.04
CA ARG A 55 -37.98 -24.32 9.65
C ARG A 55 -36.72 -23.47 9.50
N LEU A 56 -35.57 -24.01 9.87
CA LEU A 56 -34.27 -23.40 9.63
C LEU A 56 -33.53 -24.17 8.53
N THR A 57 -33.23 -23.49 7.44
CA THR A 57 -32.42 -24.05 6.35
C THR A 57 -31.12 -23.25 6.21
N ILE A 58 -30.02 -23.96 5.91
CA ILE A 58 -28.73 -23.34 5.64
C ILE A 58 -28.23 -23.86 4.29
N GLY A 59 -28.17 -22.97 3.30
CA GLY A 59 -27.95 -23.31 1.91
C GLY A 59 -29.16 -24.04 1.33
N THR A 60 -28.93 -25.27 0.86
CA THR A 60 -29.99 -26.15 0.34
C THR A 60 -30.47 -27.17 1.38
N GLU A 61 -29.82 -27.24 2.54
CA GLU A 61 -30.10 -28.26 3.56
C GLU A 61 -31.01 -27.72 4.65
N THR A 62 -32.02 -28.52 5.01
CA THR A 62 -32.84 -28.25 6.20
C THR A 62 -32.10 -28.76 7.41
N VAL A 63 -31.72 -27.86 8.31
CA VAL A 63 -30.92 -28.21 9.48
C VAL A 63 -31.82 -28.51 10.67
N CYS A 64 -32.91 -27.75 10.82
CA CYS A 64 -33.93 -27.99 11.85
C CYS A 64 -35.32 -27.82 11.24
N GLU A 65 -36.20 -28.80 11.46
CA GLU A 65 -37.57 -28.77 10.91
C GLU A 65 -38.44 -27.76 11.65
N ARG A 66 -38.20 -27.58 12.95
CA ARG A 66 -38.95 -26.67 13.80
C ARG A 66 -38.07 -25.95 14.83
N VAL A 67 -37.92 -24.65 14.63
CA VAL A 67 -37.28 -23.69 15.55
C VAL A 67 -38.26 -22.59 15.95
N CYS A 68 -38.03 -22.01 17.12
CA CYS A 68 -38.79 -20.88 17.64
C CYS A 68 -37.86 -19.69 17.83
N ILE A 69 -38.28 -18.51 17.38
CA ILE A 69 -37.65 -17.23 17.69
C ILE A 69 -38.53 -16.49 18.69
N SER A 70 -38.01 -16.19 19.88
CA SER A 70 -38.72 -15.47 20.94
C SER A 70 -37.83 -14.42 21.61
N ASP A 71 -38.37 -13.78 22.65
CA ASP A 71 -37.63 -12.88 23.54
C ASP A 71 -36.96 -11.72 22.79
N ALA A 72 -37.64 -11.24 21.74
CA ALA A 72 -37.15 -10.13 20.95
C ALA A 72 -37.04 -8.87 21.82
N THR A 73 -35.83 -8.30 21.92
CA THR A 73 -35.59 -7.07 22.67
C THR A 73 -36.33 -5.90 22.02
N SER A 74 -36.69 -4.89 22.82
CA SER A 74 -37.26 -3.66 22.28
C SER A 74 -36.25 -2.95 21.38
N PRO A 75 -36.67 -2.42 20.21
CA PRO A 75 -35.76 -1.72 19.33
C PRO A 75 -35.19 -0.48 20.02
N VAL A 76 -33.88 -0.27 19.88
CA VAL A 76 -33.16 0.85 20.53
C VAL A 76 -33.70 2.22 20.12
N GLN A 77 -34.32 2.35 18.93
CA GLN A 77 -34.94 3.59 18.44
C GLN A 77 -36.38 3.34 17.96
N GLY A 78 -37.33 4.09 18.52
CA GLY A 78 -38.76 3.78 18.58
C GLY A 78 -39.58 3.82 17.29
N ASN A 79 -38.98 3.73 16.10
CA ASN A 79 -39.76 3.60 14.85
C ASN A 79 -39.04 2.80 13.76
N ARG A 80 -38.07 1.96 14.14
CA ARG A 80 -37.31 1.16 13.19
C ARG A 80 -37.98 -0.20 12.93
N PRO A 81 -37.74 -0.78 11.74
CA PRO A 81 -38.16 -2.15 11.42
C PRO A 81 -37.79 -3.13 12.52
N ARG A 82 -38.70 -4.06 12.81
CA ARG A 82 -38.48 -5.08 13.83
C ARG A 82 -37.99 -6.38 13.19
N ILE A 83 -37.34 -7.26 13.95
CA ILE A 83 -37.01 -8.64 13.49
C ILE A 83 -38.25 -9.31 12.89
N SER A 84 -39.41 -9.12 13.52
CA SER A 84 -40.70 -9.64 13.03
C SER A 84 -41.10 -9.16 11.63
N SER A 85 -40.58 -8.02 11.17
CA SER A 85 -40.84 -7.47 9.84
C SER A 85 -39.96 -8.12 8.77
N PHE A 86 -38.82 -8.70 9.13
CA PHE A 86 -37.87 -9.35 8.21
C PHE A 86 -37.99 -10.87 8.18
N LEU A 87 -38.61 -11.47 9.20
CA LEU A 87 -38.95 -12.87 9.12
C LEU A 87 -40.04 -13.03 8.07
N PRO A 88 -39.81 -13.87 7.05
CA PRO A 88 -40.77 -14.02 5.98
C PRO A 88 -42.12 -14.44 6.55
N SER A 89 -43.20 -14.05 5.89
CA SER A 89 -44.53 -14.64 6.14
C SER A 89 -44.54 -16.16 5.93
N LYS A 90 -43.51 -16.67 5.24
CA LYS A 90 -43.23 -18.08 5.04
C LYS A 90 -42.72 -18.74 6.32
N LYS A 91 -42.95 -20.04 6.43
CA LYS A 91 -42.53 -20.88 7.55
C LYS A 91 -41.03 -21.16 7.58
N ASP A 92 -40.24 -20.69 6.61
CA ASP A 92 -38.85 -21.11 6.44
C ASP A 92 -37.92 -19.90 6.58
N LEU A 93 -36.95 -20.01 7.49
CA LEU A 93 -35.85 -19.10 7.64
C LEU A 93 -34.63 -19.70 6.93
N ASN A 94 -34.30 -19.15 5.76
CA ASN A 94 -33.24 -19.68 4.91
C ASN A 94 -32.00 -18.80 4.95
N PHE A 95 -30.94 -19.26 5.60
CA PHE A 95 -29.62 -18.65 5.51
C PHE A 95 -28.86 -19.24 4.33
N PRO A 96 -28.23 -18.44 3.46
CA PRO A 96 -27.57 -18.99 2.28
C PRO A 96 -26.37 -19.89 2.61
N LYS A 97 -25.64 -19.62 3.71
CA LYS A 97 -24.47 -20.39 4.17
C LYS A 97 -23.95 -19.89 5.53
N PHE A 98 -22.89 -20.55 6.02
CA PHE A 98 -22.08 -20.10 7.15
C PHE A 98 -20.92 -19.16 6.75
N TYR A 99 -20.45 -18.40 7.73
CA TYR A 99 -19.31 -17.48 7.68
C TYR A 99 -18.40 -17.70 8.87
N ASP A 100 -17.10 -17.50 8.68
CA ASP A 100 -16.16 -17.44 9.79
C ASP A 100 -16.42 -16.18 10.63
N THR A 101 -16.49 -16.36 11.95
CA THR A 101 -16.72 -15.28 12.91
C THR A 101 -15.65 -14.18 12.84
N ALA A 102 -14.40 -14.49 12.45
CA ALA A 102 -13.35 -13.50 12.27
C ALA A 102 -13.61 -12.59 11.05
N ASP A 103 -14.14 -13.14 9.96
CA ASP A 103 -14.49 -12.37 8.75
C ASP A 103 -15.66 -11.42 9.01
N LEU A 104 -16.61 -11.83 9.87
CA LEU A 104 -17.78 -11.02 10.21
C LEU A 104 -17.44 -9.75 10.99
N ARG A 105 -16.27 -9.66 11.64
CA ARG A 105 -15.82 -8.42 12.30
C ARG A 105 -15.71 -7.25 11.33
N LEU A 106 -15.34 -7.51 10.07
CA LEU A 106 -15.27 -6.47 9.04
C LEU A 106 -16.67 -5.99 8.66
N VAL A 107 -17.64 -6.91 8.58
CA VAL A 107 -19.04 -6.57 8.30
C VAL A 107 -19.66 -5.78 9.45
N LEU A 108 -19.37 -6.15 10.70
CA LEU A 108 -19.83 -5.43 11.89
C LEU A 108 -19.37 -3.97 11.90
N ARG A 109 -18.17 -3.66 11.42
CA ARG A 109 -17.66 -2.27 11.32
C ARG A 109 -18.44 -1.40 10.33
N LEU A 110 -19.13 -2.01 9.37
CA LEU A 110 -19.99 -1.34 8.40
C LEU A 110 -21.44 -1.20 8.89
N CYS A 111 -21.76 -1.90 9.97
CA CYS A 111 -23.08 -1.90 10.58
C CYS A 111 -23.15 -0.90 11.73
N LYS A 112 -24.35 -0.35 11.95
CA LYS A 112 -24.69 0.32 13.21
C LYS A 112 -24.73 -0.70 14.34
N ARG A 113 -24.72 -0.19 15.58
CA ARG A 113 -25.02 -1.00 16.77
C ARG A 113 -26.28 -1.84 16.54
N ALA A 114 -26.24 -3.10 16.98
CA ALA A 114 -27.38 -4.01 16.92
C ALA A 114 -28.64 -3.37 17.53
N GLN A 115 -29.74 -3.48 16.80
CA GLN A 115 -30.98 -2.78 17.09
C GLN A 115 -31.92 -3.64 17.91
N GLN A 116 -31.92 -4.94 17.64
CA GLN A 116 -32.69 -5.93 18.34
C GLN A 116 -31.93 -7.25 18.39
N PHE A 117 -32.21 -7.99 19.45
CA PHE A 117 -31.79 -9.36 19.63
C PHE A 117 -33.02 -10.22 19.83
N ALA A 118 -32.94 -11.48 19.46
CA ALA A 118 -33.92 -12.49 19.80
C ALA A 118 -33.19 -13.82 20.09
N ARG A 119 -33.89 -14.72 20.77
CA ARG A 119 -33.41 -16.07 21.07
C ARG A 119 -33.99 -17.04 20.04
N LEU A 120 -33.14 -17.83 19.40
CA LEU A 120 -33.57 -18.96 18.56
C LEU A 120 -33.27 -20.27 19.27
N PHE A 121 -34.32 -21.04 19.53
CA PHE A 121 -34.25 -22.31 20.27
C PHE A 121 -35.17 -23.36 19.62
N SER A 122 -35.00 -24.62 19.98
CA SER A 122 -35.93 -25.69 19.62
C SER A 122 -36.55 -26.31 20.88
N LYS A 123 -37.85 -26.63 20.83
CA LYS A 123 -38.56 -27.28 21.93
C LYS A 123 -38.49 -28.80 21.86
N GLU A 124 -38.27 -29.35 20.68
CA GLU A 124 -38.56 -30.76 20.37
C GLU A 124 -37.37 -31.46 19.66
N GLU A 125 -36.37 -30.73 19.18
CA GLU A 125 -35.30 -31.31 18.34
C GLU A 125 -33.90 -31.14 18.93
N SER A 126 -33.15 -32.24 19.01
CA SER A 126 -31.71 -32.27 19.28
C SER A 126 -30.85 -31.81 18.09
N SER A 127 -31.46 -31.56 16.92
CA SER A 127 -30.77 -31.12 15.70
C SER A 127 -30.13 -29.74 15.87
N LEU A 128 -30.79 -28.84 16.62
CA LEU A 128 -30.28 -27.50 16.90
C LEU A 128 -29.03 -27.54 17.76
N ASP A 129 -28.97 -28.44 18.75
CA ASP A 129 -27.77 -28.63 19.58
C ASP A 129 -26.56 -29.05 18.73
N VAL A 130 -26.77 -29.98 17.78
CA VAL A 130 -25.72 -30.42 16.85
C VAL A 130 -25.26 -29.26 15.96
N LEU A 131 -26.19 -28.44 15.46
CA LEU A 131 -25.86 -27.25 14.70
C LEU A 131 -25.03 -26.26 15.53
N VAL A 132 -25.44 -25.99 16.77
CA VAL A 132 -24.75 -25.06 17.67
C VAL A 132 -23.33 -25.55 17.98
N GLU A 133 -23.18 -26.84 18.28
CA GLU A 133 -21.89 -27.48 18.52
C GLU A 133 -20.99 -27.41 17.27
N TYR A 134 -21.56 -27.68 16.09
CA TYR A 134 -20.85 -27.56 14.81
C TYR A 134 -20.38 -26.12 14.56
N MET A 135 -21.27 -25.15 14.71
CA MET A 135 -20.94 -23.73 14.54
C MET A 135 -19.87 -23.29 15.53
N GLY A 136 -19.95 -23.75 16.78
CA GLY A 136 -18.96 -23.43 17.80
C GLY A 136 -17.58 -24.01 17.51
N ARG A 137 -17.50 -25.30 17.16
CA ARG A 137 -16.23 -25.97 16.82
C ARG A 137 -15.55 -25.37 15.59
N GLN A 138 -16.34 -24.94 14.61
CA GLN A 138 -15.81 -24.40 13.35
C GLN A 138 -15.66 -22.87 13.36
N HIS A 139 -15.99 -22.21 14.48
CA HIS A 139 -16.02 -20.75 14.61
C HIS A 139 -16.90 -20.06 13.55
N LEU A 140 -18.10 -20.61 13.33
CA LEU A 140 -19.04 -20.18 12.30
C LEU A 140 -20.23 -19.39 12.87
N ALA A 141 -20.78 -18.51 12.03
CA ALA A 141 -22.08 -17.86 12.21
C ALA A 141 -22.80 -17.78 10.85
N ALA A 142 -24.12 -17.57 10.84
CA ALA A 142 -24.86 -17.39 9.59
C ALA A 142 -25.38 -15.94 9.48
N VAL A 143 -25.48 -15.42 8.25
CA VAL A 143 -25.92 -14.06 7.98
C VAL A 143 -26.93 -14.07 6.85
N LEU A 144 -28.05 -13.37 7.05
CA LEU A 144 -29.13 -13.20 6.09
C LEU A 144 -29.33 -11.70 5.82
N PRO A 145 -29.29 -11.22 4.57
CA PRO A 145 -29.63 -9.84 4.26
C PRO A 145 -31.05 -9.49 4.72
N ALA A 146 -31.18 -8.37 5.44
CA ALA A 146 -32.47 -7.81 5.83
C ALA A 146 -32.92 -6.86 4.73
N ILE A 147 -33.84 -7.34 3.90
CA ILE A 147 -34.38 -6.63 2.74
C ILE A 147 -35.67 -5.90 3.14
N TRP A 148 -35.80 -4.64 2.75
CA TRP A 148 -37.00 -3.83 2.88
C TRP A 148 -37.51 -3.43 1.49
N ASP A 149 -38.79 -3.07 1.37
CA ASP A 149 -39.50 -2.65 0.15
C ASP A 149 -38.60 -2.34 -1.07
N ASP A 150 -38.85 -3.01 -2.22
CA ASP A 150 -38.08 -2.90 -3.48
C ASP A 150 -36.68 -3.55 -3.50
N ASP A 151 -36.50 -4.69 -2.82
CA ASP A 151 -35.25 -5.47 -2.79
C ASP A 151 -34.02 -4.70 -2.23
N GLU A 152 -34.24 -3.64 -1.45
CA GLU A 152 -33.16 -2.87 -0.84
C GLU A 152 -32.64 -3.55 0.44
N VAL A 153 -31.34 -3.85 0.48
CA VAL A 153 -30.68 -4.39 1.69
C VAL A 153 -30.42 -3.27 2.69
N ILE A 154 -31.31 -3.13 3.69
CA ILE A 154 -31.17 -2.12 4.74
C ILE A 154 -30.36 -2.59 5.95
N GLY A 155 -30.10 -3.89 6.05
CA GLY A 155 -29.37 -4.49 7.16
C GLY A 155 -29.06 -5.96 6.99
N TYR A 156 -28.74 -6.61 8.10
CA TYR A 156 -28.42 -8.03 8.17
C TYR A 156 -28.98 -8.64 9.46
N LEU A 157 -29.51 -9.84 9.32
CA LEU A 157 -29.88 -10.73 10.42
C LEU A 157 -28.74 -11.73 10.63
N PHE A 158 -28.11 -11.67 11.79
CA PHE A 158 -27.05 -12.58 12.20
C PHE A 158 -27.63 -13.70 13.05
N LEU A 159 -27.14 -14.92 12.83
CA LEU A 159 -27.39 -16.09 13.65
C LEU A 159 -26.06 -16.57 14.23
N VAL A 160 -25.89 -16.38 15.54
CA VAL A 160 -24.60 -16.48 16.22
C VAL A 160 -24.67 -17.51 17.35
N PRO A 161 -23.73 -18.48 17.42
CA PRO A 161 -23.70 -19.46 18.50
C PRO A 161 -23.18 -18.83 19.80
N PRO A 162 -23.56 -19.36 20.97
CA PRO A 162 -23.12 -18.85 22.27
C PRO A 162 -21.60 -18.88 22.45
N THR A 163 -20.91 -19.82 21.79
CA THR A 163 -19.45 -19.96 21.80
C THR A 163 -18.71 -18.84 21.04
N ALA A 164 -19.39 -18.05 20.21
CA ALA A 164 -18.79 -16.94 19.48
C ALA A 164 -18.76 -15.65 20.33
N GLU A 165 -18.17 -15.73 21.53
CA GLU A 165 -18.21 -14.68 22.56
C GLU A 165 -17.72 -13.33 22.06
N GLU A 166 -16.65 -13.30 21.27
CA GLU A 166 -16.09 -12.06 20.74
C GLU A 166 -17.06 -11.31 19.82
N LEU A 167 -17.82 -12.06 19.00
CA LEU A 167 -18.81 -11.48 18.09
C LEU A 167 -20.04 -10.99 18.87
N LEU A 168 -20.49 -11.77 19.85
CA LEU A 168 -21.58 -11.39 20.75
C LEU A 168 -21.24 -10.14 21.57
N LEU A 169 -20.01 -10.07 22.10
CA LEU A 169 -19.49 -8.91 22.84
C LEU A 169 -19.42 -7.67 21.94
N ALA A 170 -18.91 -7.80 20.71
CA ALA A 170 -18.83 -6.71 19.74
C ALA A 170 -20.21 -6.12 19.40
N MET A 171 -21.26 -6.95 19.39
CA MET A 171 -22.64 -6.50 19.18
C MET A 171 -23.32 -5.98 20.46
N SER A 172 -22.72 -6.19 21.64
CA SER A 172 -23.38 -6.02 22.95
C SER A 172 -24.63 -6.89 23.10
N ALA A 173 -24.56 -8.15 22.65
CA ALA A 173 -25.66 -9.10 22.71
C ALA A 173 -25.97 -9.56 24.15
N PRO A 174 -27.25 -9.78 24.50
CA PRO A 174 -27.60 -10.43 25.76
C PRO A 174 -27.12 -11.89 25.77
N ARG A 175 -26.86 -12.42 26.96
CA ARG A 175 -26.57 -13.85 27.15
C ARG A 175 -27.88 -14.60 27.35
N TYR A 176 -28.15 -15.55 26.47
CA TYR A 176 -29.22 -16.53 26.66
C TYR A 176 -28.62 -17.78 27.34
N GLU A 177 -29.42 -18.44 28.17
CA GLU A 177 -29.01 -19.68 28.83
C GLU A 177 -29.15 -20.87 27.88
N GLY A 178 -28.20 -21.81 27.93
CA GLY A 178 -28.22 -23.04 27.15
C GLY A 178 -27.54 -22.94 25.79
N ASN A 179 -27.91 -23.84 24.87
CA ASN A 179 -27.34 -23.95 23.53
C ASN A 179 -28.09 -23.10 22.50
N ASP A 180 -28.75 -22.02 22.92
CA ASP A 180 -29.59 -21.26 22.00
C ASP A 180 -28.78 -20.29 21.15
N LEU A 181 -29.21 -20.14 19.90
CA LEU A 181 -28.59 -19.22 18.97
C LEU A 181 -29.10 -17.80 19.23
N THR A 182 -28.19 -16.83 19.17
CA THR A 182 -28.55 -15.41 19.21
C THR A 182 -28.88 -14.94 17.81
N VAL A 183 -30.08 -14.39 17.64
CA VAL A 183 -30.48 -13.69 16.42
C VAL A 183 -30.27 -12.19 16.64
N ALA A 184 -29.44 -11.54 15.83
CA ALA A 184 -29.17 -10.10 15.95
C ALA A 184 -29.51 -9.36 14.66
N LEU A 185 -30.29 -8.29 14.76
CA LEU A 185 -30.60 -7.40 13.63
C LEU A 185 -29.74 -6.15 13.66
N LEU A 186 -28.94 -5.96 12.61
CA LEU A 186 -28.04 -4.83 12.45
C LEU A 186 -28.38 -4.08 11.16
N PHE A 187 -28.54 -2.76 11.22
CA PHE A 187 -28.69 -1.94 10.01
C PHE A 187 -27.33 -1.45 9.53
N THR A 188 -27.17 -1.31 8.22
CA THR A 188 -25.95 -0.72 7.65
C THR A 188 -25.93 0.79 7.91
N ASP A 189 -24.73 1.38 8.06
CA ASP A 189 -24.56 2.85 8.09
C ASP A 189 -24.19 3.42 6.72
N ILE A 190 -24.47 2.66 5.66
CA ILE A 190 -24.17 3.07 4.30
C ILE A 190 -25.23 4.09 3.89
N ARG A 191 -25.04 5.33 4.32
CA ARG A 191 -25.76 6.46 3.77
C ARG A 191 -25.37 6.61 2.29
N PRO A 192 -26.29 7.00 1.39
CA PRO A 192 -25.97 7.35 0.00
C PRO A 192 -24.93 8.49 -0.14
N THR A 193 -24.52 9.15 0.95
CA THR A 193 -23.47 10.20 0.94
C THR A 193 -22.06 9.72 0.58
N LEU A 194 -21.76 8.41 0.55
CA LEU A 194 -20.45 7.91 0.09
C LEU A 194 -20.26 8.00 -1.43
N GLU A 195 -21.32 8.22 -2.21
CA GLU A 195 -21.19 8.58 -3.63
C GLU A 195 -20.50 9.94 -3.84
N LYS A 196 -20.58 10.85 -2.85
CA LYS A 196 -20.04 12.22 -2.98
C LYS A 196 -18.57 12.37 -2.56
N ARG A 197 -17.93 11.36 -1.95
CA ARG A 197 -16.53 11.44 -1.47
C ARG A 197 -15.53 10.55 -2.21
N GLY A 198 -15.85 10.10 -3.42
CA GLY A 198 -14.82 9.71 -4.39
C GLY A 198 -14.33 8.26 -4.34
N SER A 199 -15.17 7.29 -3.99
CA SER A 199 -14.97 5.92 -4.51
C SER A 199 -16.28 5.11 -4.50
N PRO A 200 -17.06 5.14 -5.59
CA PRO A 200 -18.18 4.22 -5.79
C PRO A 200 -17.78 2.73 -5.71
N PHE A 201 -16.48 2.41 -5.78
CA PHE A 201 -15.94 1.05 -5.71
C PHE A 201 -15.98 0.43 -4.31
N VAL A 202 -15.80 1.19 -3.23
CA VAL A 202 -15.75 0.60 -1.88
C VAL A 202 -17.14 0.20 -1.39
N VAL A 203 -18.15 1.02 -1.69
CA VAL A 203 -19.53 0.81 -1.22
C VAL A 203 -20.22 -0.31 -1.97
N LYS A 204 -20.09 -0.38 -3.30
CA LYS A 204 -20.67 -1.45 -4.12
C LYS A 204 -20.01 -2.82 -3.86
N ARG A 205 -18.82 -2.83 -3.24
CA ARG A 205 -18.02 -4.03 -2.92
C ARG A 205 -18.16 -4.48 -1.45
N ALA A 206 -18.56 -3.56 -0.58
CA ALA A 206 -18.96 -3.80 0.81
C ALA A 206 -20.44 -4.21 0.92
N LEU A 207 -21.29 -3.71 0.02
CA LEU A 207 -22.65 -4.21 -0.20
C LEU A 207 -22.54 -5.51 -1.00
N LEU A 208 -22.50 -6.56 -0.21
CA LEU A 208 -22.33 -7.94 -0.60
C LEU A 208 -23.48 -8.39 -1.53
N SER A 209 -23.22 -8.51 -2.83
CA SER A 209 -24.09 -9.24 -3.76
C SER A 209 -24.22 -10.70 -3.27
N VAL A 210 -25.46 -11.21 -3.20
CA VAL A 210 -25.77 -12.59 -2.80
C VAL A 210 -25.03 -13.63 -3.67
N ASP A 211 -24.66 -13.26 -4.91
CA ASP A 211 -23.92 -14.13 -5.83
C ASP A 211 -22.41 -14.20 -5.56
N ASP A 212 -21.80 -13.19 -4.92
CA ASP A 212 -20.35 -13.13 -4.64
C ASP A 212 -19.94 -13.97 -3.42
N TRP A 213 -20.90 -14.69 -2.83
CA TRP A 213 -20.75 -15.42 -1.56
C TRP A 213 -20.45 -16.91 -1.76
N LYS A 214 -20.14 -17.39 -2.96
CA LYS A 214 -20.18 -18.84 -3.25
C LYS A 214 -19.01 -19.71 -2.75
N VAL A 215 -17.92 -19.17 -2.19
CA VAL A 215 -16.78 -20.01 -1.73
C VAL A 215 -16.24 -19.55 -0.38
N SER A 216 -16.20 -20.45 0.61
CA SER A 216 -15.44 -20.24 1.85
C SER A 216 -13.95 -20.18 1.49
N ARG A 217 -13.26 -19.09 1.86
CA ARG A 217 -11.83 -18.93 1.58
C ARG A 217 -10.99 -20.08 2.12
N ARG A 218 -11.46 -20.78 3.18
CA ARG A 218 -10.80 -21.94 3.78
C ARG A 218 -10.90 -23.23 2.96
N THR A 219 -11.92 -23.36 2.12
CA THR A 219 -12.14 -24.56 1.29
C THR A 219 -11.68 -24.37 -0.15
N ASP A 220 -11.31 -23.13 -0.51
CA ASP A 220 -10.79 -22.84 -1.84
C ASP A 220 -9.34 -23.31 -1.96
N HIS A 221 -9.18 -24.53 -2.47
CA HIS A 221 -7.86 -25.13 -2.68
C HIS A 221 -6.98 -24.28 -3.59
N GLU A 222 -7.55 -23.65 -4.63
CA GLU A 222 -6.80 -22.83 -5.56
C GLU A 222 -6.29 -21.54 -4.90
N TYR A 223 -7.09 -20.93 -4.02
CA TYR A 223 -6.65 -19.78 -3.23
C TYR A 223 -5.51 -20.14 -2.28
N HIS A 224 -5.64 -21.24 -1.53
CA HIS A 224 -4.60 -21.66 -0.60
C HIS A 224 -3.31 -22.05 -1.32
N LEU A 225 -3.43 -22.75 -2.45
CA LEU A 225 -2.30 -23.03 -3.32
C LEU A 225 -1.66 -21.73 -3.80
N ALA A 226 -2.48 -20.76 -4.24
CA ALA A 226 -1.98 -19.48 -4.71
C ALA A 226 -1.27 -18.67 -3.62
N LEU A 227 -1.80 -18.67 -2.39
CA LEU A 227 -1.15 -18.06 -1.24
C LEU A 227 0.18 -18.75 -0.90
N ASN A 228 0.22 -20.08 -0.93
CA ASN A 228 1.44 -20.82 -0.61
C ASN A 228 2.54 -20.59 -1.65
N LEU A 229 2.16 -20.47 -2.93
CA LEU A 229 3.10 -20.24 -4.03
C LEU A 229 3.59 -18.80 -4.08
N THR A 230 2.70 -17.82 -3.91
CA THR A 230 3.06 -16.39 -3.90
C THR A 230 3.68 -15.95 -2.58
N ARG A 231 3.38 -16.68 -1.50
CA ARG A 231 3.66 -16.32 -0.10
C ARG A 231 3.21 -14.91 0.26
N LEU A 232 2.12 -14.44 -0.36
CA LEU A 232 1.61 -13.09 -0.19
C LEU A 232 1.30 -12.80 1.30
N SER A 233 1.99 -11.83 1.88
CA SER A 233 1.86 -11.50 3.30
C SER A 233 0.43 -11.06 3.66
N ALA A 234 0.04 -11.21 4.93
CA ALA A 234 -1.26 -10.73 5.42
C ALA A 234 -1.42 -9.22 5.20
N ASP A 235 -0.33 -8.46 5.41
CA ASP A 235 -0.34 -7.00 5.22
C ASP A 235 -0.49 -6.60 3.75
N ALA A 236 0.20 -7.28 2.82
CA ALA A 236 0.03 -7.02 1.39
C ALA A 236 -1.40 -7.29 0.93
N ARG A 237 -2.02 -8.38 1.42
CA ARG A 237 -3.43 -8.71 1.14
C ARG A 237 -4.39 -7.66 1.68
N LYS A 238 -4.21 -7.27 2.95
CA LYS A 238 -5.03 -6.25 3.60
C LYS A 238 -4.89 -4.92 2.88
N TRP A 239 -3.69 -4.54 2.48
CA TRP A 239 -3.43 -3.31 1.76
C TRP A 239 -4.11 -3.30 0.38
N ALA A 240 -3.91 -4.36 -0.41
CA ALA A 240 -4.50 -4.49 -1.74
C ALA A 240 -6.04 -4.55 -1.73
N PHE A 241 -6.66 -4.99 -0.62
CA PHE A 241 -8.12 -4.92 -0.44
C PHE A 241 -8.63 -3.47 -0.45
N PHE A 242 -7.92 -2.55 0.21
CA PHE A 242 -8.33 -1.15 0.32
C PHE A 242 -7.89 -0.30 -0.87
N HIS A 243 -6.84 -0.72 -1.58
CA HIS A 243 -6.19 0.09 -2.60
C HIS A 243 -6.11 -0.62 -3.96
N PRO A 244 -6.43 0.08 -5.05
CA PRO A 244 -6.18 -0.43 -6.40
C PRO A 244 -4.71 -0.76 -6.61
N SER A 245 -4.48 -1.88 -7.28
CA SER A 245 -3.18 -2.50 -7.48
C SER A 245 -2.82 -2.54 -8.96
N ILE A 246 -1.58 -2.18 -9.27
CA ILE A 246 -0.95 -2.48 -10.55
C ILE A 246 -0.21 -3.81 -10.41
N ILE A 247 -0.27 -4.66 -11.43
CA ILE A 247 0.59 -5.84 -11.54
C ILE A 247 1.45 -5.67 -12.79
N TRP A 248 2.77 -5.65 -12.60
CA TRP A 248 3.78 -5.48 -13.64
C TRP A 248 4.54 -6.78 -13.87
N PRO A 249 4.11 -7.62 -14.83
CA PRO A 249 4.78 -8.89 -15.11
C PRO A 249 6.07 -8.70 -15.92
N GLY A 250 6.19 -7.66 -16.75
CA GLY A 250 7.37 -7.43 -17.61
C GLY A 250 7.56 -8.44 -18.76
N GLY A 251 6.54 -9.24 -19.09
CA GLY A 251 6.57 -10.26 -20.14
C GLY A 251 5.62 -11.42 -19.85
N ASP A 252 5.84 -12.57 -20.50
CA ASP A 252 5.01 -13.77 -20.42
C ASP A 252 5.23 -14.60 -19.14
N PHE A 253 5.18 -13.97 -17.96
CA PHE A 253 5.29 -14.67 -16.66
C PHE A 253 3.92 -15.17 -16.19
N GLY A 254 3.22 -15.85 -17.11
CA GLY A 254 1.79 -16.09 -17.05
C GLY A 254 1.33 -16.81 -15.78
N TRP A 255 2.03 -17.87 -15.35
CA TRP A 255 1.55 -18.71 -14.26
C TRP A 255 1.68 -18.04 -12.87
N GLU A 256 2.85 -17.46 -12.54
CA GLU A 256 3.05 -16.78 -11.24
C GLU A 256 2.16 -15.53 -11.14
N THR A 257 2.02 -14.81 -12.25
CA THR A 257 1.15 -13.63 -12.34
C THR A 257 -0.32 -14.01 -12.22
N LEU A 258 -0.76 -15.10 -12.85
CA LEU A 258 -2.12 -15.62 -12.72
C LEU A 258 -2.40 -16.05 -11.28
N THR A 259 -1.43 -16.69 -10.64
CA THR A 259 -1.51 -17.15 -9.25
C THR A 259 -1.62 -15.96 -8.29
N LEU A 260 -0.80 -14.93 -8.49
CA LEU A 260 -0.91 -13.68 -7.74
C LEU A 260 -2.28 -13.01 -7.97
N LYS A 261 -2.71 -12.88 -9.23
CA LYS A 261 -4.04 -12.33 -9.57
C LYS A 261 -5.14 -13.09 -8.86
N ARG A 262 -5.09 -14.42 -8.84
CA ARG A 262 -6.07 -15.26 -8.13
C ARG A 262 -6.06 -14.97 -6.63
N ALA A 263 -4.90 -15.02 -5.97
CA ALA A 263 -4.78 -14.72 -4.55
C ALA A 263 -5.33 -13.33 -4.19
N LEU A 264 -4.98 -12.31 -4.98
CA LEU A 264 -5.44 -10.94 -4.81
C LEU A 264 -6.95 -10.78 -5.12
N SER A 265 -7.48 -11.47 -6.13
CA SER A 265 -8.92 -11.48 -6.45
C SER A 265 -9.75 -12.04 -5.29
N HIS A 266 -9.29 -13.11 -4.65
CA HIS A 266 -9.95 -13.63 -3.43
C HIS A 266 -9.90 -12.63 -2.27
N CYS A 267 -8.84 -11.82 -2.22
CA CYS A 267 -8.72 -10.70 -1.31
C CYS A 267 -9.49 -9.46 -1.77
N ARG A 268 -10.29 -9.56 -2.84
CA ARG A 268 -11.01 -8.42 -3.43
C ARG A 268 -10.07 -7.24 -3.68
N ALA A 269 -8.89 -7.48 -4.20
CA ALA A 269 -8.02 -6.40 -4.67
C ALA A 269 -8.64 -5.76 -5.92
N GLY A 270 -8.58 -4.43 -6.02
CA GLY A 270 -8.86 -3.75 -7.28
C GLY A 270 -7.65 -3.85 -8.20
N PHE A 271 -7.85 -4.08 -9.50
CA PHE A 271 -6.75 -4.05 -10.48
C PHE A 271 -6.93 -2.89 -11.45
N VAL A 272 -5.81 -2.26 -11.80
CA VAL A 272 -5.77 -1.20 -12.80
C VAL A 272 -4.67 -1.55 -13.80
N GLU A 273 -4.99 -1.43 -15.08
CA GLU A 273 -3.99 -1.61 -16.14
C GLU A 273 -2.92 -0.52 -16.03
N PRO A 274 -1.61 -0.86 -16.10
CA PRO A 274 -0.53 0.09 -15.88
C PRO A 274 -0.64 1.37 -16.74
N ALA A 275 -1.02 1.24 -18.00
CA ALA A 275 -1.12 2.35 -18.95
C ALA A 275 -2.34 3.26 -18.71
N ALA A 276 -3.39 2.76 -18.06
CA ALA A 276 -4.60 3.51 -17.74
C ALA A 276 -4.64 3.98 -16.28
N ALA A 277 -3.57 3.70 -15.51
CA ALA A 277 -3.55 3.94 -14.10
C ALA A 277 -3.39 5.44 -13.79
N ASN A 278 -4.34 6.00 -13.05
CA ASN A 278 -4.15 7.30 -12.43
C ASN A 278 -3.20 7.13 -11.22
N PRO A 279 -2.00 7.73 -11.26
CA PRO A 279 -1.00 7.55 -10.20
C PRO A 279 -1.44 8.10 -8.84
N HIS A 280 -2.52 8.90 -8.75
CA HIS A 280 -3.07 9.39 -7.48
C HIS A 280 -4.03 8.41 -6.78
N VAL A 281 -4.49 7.37 -7.47
CA VAL A 281 -5.49 6.42 -6.94
C VAL A 281 -4.87 5.07 -6.59
N VAL A 282 -3.81 4.69 -7.29
CA VAL A 282 -3.07 3.44 -7.03
C VAL A 282 -2.49 3.47 -5.62
N GLY A 283 -2.59 2.36 -4.88
CA GLY A 283 -1.92 2.23 -3.58
C GLY A 283 -0.95 1.05 -3.49
N SER A 284 -0.97 0.10 -4.43
CA SER A 284 0.08 -0.92 -4.50
C SER A 284 0.52 -1.25 -5.92
N VAL A 285 1.79 -1.62 -6.05
CA VAL A 285 2.41 -2.04 -7.30
C VAL A 285 3.12 -3.36 -7.05
N PHE A 286 2.67 -4.43 -7.70
CA PHE A 286 3.31 -5.74 -7.65
C PHE A 286 4.20 -5.90 -8.89
N ILE A 287 5.50 -6.03 -8.68
CA ILE A 287 6.51 -6.14 -9.73
C ILE A 287 7.03 -7.57 -9.75
N HIS A 288 6.93 -8.22 -10.90
CA HIS A 288 7.52 -9.53 -11.07
C HIS A 288 9.05 -9.41 -11.03
N VAL A 289 9.74 -10.30 -10.32
CA VAL A 289 11.19 -10.19 -10.15
C VAL A 289 11.95 -10.26 -11.49
N GLY A 290 11.42 -10.99 -12.47
CA GLY A 290 11.95 -11.03 -13.85
C GLY A 290 11.79 -9.72 -14.62
N ALA A 291 10.87 -8.85 -14.21
CA ALA A 291 10.58 -7.56 -14.85
C ALA A 291 11.49 -6.42 -14.37
N LEU A 292 12.35 -6.65 -13.37
CA LEU A 292 13.13 -5.57 -12.75
C LEU A 292 13.97 -4.79 -13.75
N GLN A 293 14.61 -5.45 -14.71
CA GLN A 293 15.41 -4.81 -15.76
C GLN A 293 14.58 -3.86 -16.66
N ASP A 294 13.27 -4.09 -16.71
CA ASP A 294 12.28 -3.36 -17.48
C ASP A 294 11.39 -2.46 -16.60
N ILE A 295 11.73 -2.27 -15.32
CA ILE A 295 10.91 -1.46 -14.40
C ILE A 295 10.75 -0.01 -14.89
N HIS A 296 11.78 0.55 -15.52
CA HIS A 296 11.74 1.88 -16.15
C HIS A 296 10.65 2.04 -17.22
N LYS A 297 10.10 0.95 -17.77
CA LYS A 297 8.98 0.98 -18.73
C LYS A 297 7.61 1.03 -18.04
N LEU A 298 7.54 0.90 -16.72
CA LEU A 298 6.30 1.01 -15.97
C LEU A 298 5.79 2.46 -16.04
N PRO A 299 4.59 2.71 -16.59
CA PRO A 299 4.05 4.07 -16.70
C PRO A 299 3.94 4.75 -15.33
N HIS A 300 4.23 6.05 -15.30
CA HIS A 300 4.12 6.89 -14.11
C HIS A 300 4.95 6.42 -12.90
N LEU A 301 5.99 5.61 -13.10
CA LEU A 301 6.80 5.06 -12.00
C LEU A 301 7.36 6.15 -11.05
N ALA A 302 7.84 7.27 -11.60
CA ALA A 302 8.36 8.39 -10.80
C ALA A 302 7.25 8.99 -9.92
N ALA A 303 6.09 9.29 -10.49
CA ALA A 303 4.94 9.80 -9.76
C ALA A 303 4.43 8.82 -8.67
N LEU A 304 4.46 7.52 -8.95
CA LEU A 304 4.10 6.49 -7.96
C LEU A 304 5.11 6.44 -6.81
N ARG A 305 6.41 6.65 -7.08
CA ARG A 305 7.48 6.69 -6.07
C ARG A 305 7.46 7.96 -5.22
N LYS A 306 7.03 9.11 -5.75
CA LYS A 306 6.86 10.33 -4.95
C LYS A 306 5.84 10.18 -3.81
N ARG A 307 4.88 9.26 -3.94
CA ARG A 307 3.78 9.04 -2.98
C ARG A 307 4.12 7.97 -1.94
N VAL A 308 4.48 8.35 -0.72
CA VAL A 308 4.90 7.41 0.35
C VAL A 308 3.85 6.33 0.65
N GLU A 309 2.57 6.62 0.45
CA GLU A 309 1.47 5.68 0.64
C GLU A 309 1.45 4.52 -0.38
N VAL A 310 2.10 4.66 -1.54
CA VAL A 310 2.14 3.58 -2.53
C VAL A 310 3.12 2.50 -2.09
N ARG A 311 2.68 1.24 -2.00
CA ARG A 311 3.55 0.12 -1.61
C ARG A 311 3.99 -0.68 -2.82
N PHE A 312 5.29 -0.88 -2.97
CA PHE A 312 5.86 -1.71 -4.03
C PHE A 312 6.22 -3.08 -3.47
N TYR A 313 5.81 -4.14 -4.14
CA TYR A 313 6.07 -5.52 -3.75
C TYR A 313 6.74 -6.28 -4.89
N LEU A 314 7.79 -7.04 -4.59
CA LEU A 314 8.33 -8.03 -5.53
C LEU A 314 7.62 -9.36 -5.39
N TYR A 315 7.25 -10.00 -6.51
CA TYR A 315 6.70 -11.35 -6.53
C TYR A 315 7.37 -12.23 -7.57
N GLY A 316 7.20 -13.55 -7.43
CA GLY A 316 7.65 -14.54 -8.40
C GLY A 316 9.13 -14.89 -8.33
N THR A 317 9.57 -15.70 -9.29
CA THR A 317 10.93 -16.24 -9.39
C THR A 317 11.50 -15.98 -10.78
N HIS A 318 12.82 -15.85 -10.88
CA HIS A 318 13.46 -15.67 -12.18
C HIS A 318 14.91 -16.20 -12.16
N PRO A 319 15.34 -16.97 -13.18
CA PRO A 319 16.66 -17.62 -13.20
C PRO A 319 17.83 -16.62 -13.24
N ARG A 320 17.61 -15.39 -13.71
CA ARG A 320 18.63 -14.33 -13.74
C ARG A 320 18.71 -13.50 -12.46
N VAL A 321 17.86 -13.76 -11.47
CA VAL A 321 17.83 -13.02 -10.22
C VAL A 321 18.17 -13.95 -9.08
N SER A 322 19.01 -13.49 -8.15
CA SER A 322 19.40 -14.26 -6.97
C SER A 322 18.17 -14.75 -6.19
N PRO A 323 18.14 -16.00 -5.71
CA PRO A 323 17.05 -16.52 -4.89
C PRO A 323 16.74 -15.67 -3.65
N ALA A 324 17.73 -14.95 -3.12
CA ALA A 324 17.54 -14.01 -2.00
C ALA A 324 16.64 -12.80 -2.35
N MET A 325 16.43 -12.56 -3.64
CA MET A 325 15.59 -11.51 -4.20
C MET A 325 14.32 -12.05 -4.85
N TRP A 326 14.14 -13.38 -4.91
CA TRP A 326 12.88 -13.94 -5.35
C TRP A 326 11.76 -13.41 -4.47
N GLY A 327 10.68 -12.97 -5.09
CA GLY A 327 9.54 -12.35 -4.42
C GLY A 327 8.68 -13.34 -3.66
N LEU A 328 9.28 -14.43 -3.15
CA LEU A 328 8.69 -15.39 -2.24
C LEU A 328 8.33 -14.67 -0.94
N GLY A 329 7.14 -14.09 -0.87
CA GLY A 329 6.70 -13.32 0.28
C GLY A 329 5.95 -12.03 -0.04
N ALA A 330 5.88 -11.65 -1.32
CA ALA A 330 5.58 -10.26 -1.70
C ALA A 330 6.43 -9.27 -0.89
N ARG A 331 7.75 -9.31 -1.10
CA ARG A 331 8.69 -8.48 -0.32
C ARG A 331 8.52 -7.01 -0.70
N GLN A 332 8.31 -6.15 0.29
CA GLN A 332 8.25 -4.72 0.04
C GLN A 332 9.62 -4.18 -0.40
N VAL A 333 9.61 -3.30 -1.39
CA VAL A 333 10.78 -2.59 -1.95
C VAL A 333 10.44 -1.11 -2.11
N PHE A 334 11.44 -0.28 -2.46
CA PHE A 334 11.28 1.18 -2.58
C PHE A 334 10.65 1.79 -1.33
N LEU A 335 11.26 1.55 -0.17
CA LEU A 335 10.65 1.86 1.13
C LEU A 335 10.49 3.37 1.32
N LEU A 336 11.60 4.09 1.48
CA LEU A 336 11.67 5.53 1.73
C LEU A 336 12.96 6.06 1.09
N GLY A 337 13.26 7.35 1.27
CA GLY A 337 14.53 7.90 0.83
C GLY A 337 14.64 8.13 -0.67
N GLY A 338 15.81 8.61 -1.06
CA GLY A 338 16.13 8.80 -2.46
C GLY A 338 17.62 8.82 -2.76
N ILE A 339 17.93 8.65 -4.04
CA ILE A 339 19.29 8.78 -4.57
C ILE A 339 19.31 9.96 -5.52
N VAL A 340 20.24 10.88 -5.29
CA VAL A 340 20.39 12.12 -6.06
C VAL A 340 21.66 12.08 -6.90
N THR A 341 21.57 12.55 -8.13
CA THR A 341 22.74 12.91 -8.93
C THR A 341 22.51 14.26 -9.62
N PHE A 342 23.52 14.75 -10.34
CA PHE A 342 23.55 16.10 -10.86
C PHE A 342 23.86 16.09 -12.35
N SER A 343 23.24 17.00 -13.11
CA SER A 343 23.60 17.26 -14.49
C SER A 343 24.95 18.02 -14.57
N PRO A 344 25.67 17.93 -15.71
CA PRO A 344 26.86 18.76 -15.91
C PRO A 344 26.56 20.26 -15.81
N ALA A 345 25.39 20.69 -16.30
CA ALA A 345 24.98 22.09 -16.31
C ALA A 345 24.71 22.61 -14.89
N ALA A 346 24.03 21.82 -14.04
CA ALA A 346 23.83 22.14 -12.63
C ALA A 346 25.17 22.32 -11.89
N LEU A 347 26.10 21.38 -12.08
CA LEU A 347 27.43 21.45 -11.47
C LEU A 347 28.24 22.67 -11.96
N ALA A 348 28.16 22.99 -13.24
CA ALA A 348 28.94 24.07 -13.84
C ALA A 348 28.39 25.46 -13.51
N ARG A 349 27.06 25.63 -13.53
CA ARG A 349 26.41 26.96 -13.45
C ARG A 349 25.81 27.27 -12.08
N ASP A 350 25.51 26.27 -11.26
CA ASP A 350 24.99 26.44 -9.89
C ASP A 350 25.70 25.51 -8.88
N ALA A 351 27.03 25.57 -8.86
CA ALA A 351 27.85 24.75 -7.97
C ALA A 351 27.53 24.99 -6.47
N TRP A 352 27.12 26.20 -6.10
CA TRP A 352 26.75 26.53 -4.72
C TRP A 352 25.44 25.86 -4.30
N GLY A 353 24.39 25.96 -5.12
CA GLY A 353 23.13 25.25 -4.86
C GLY A 353 23.32 23.73 -4.82
N VAL A 354 24.20 23.20 -5.68
CA VAL A 354 24.58 21.78 -5.65
C VAL A 354 25.27 21.43 -4.33
N LEU A 355 26.25 22.23 -3.89
CA LEU A 355 26.95 22.00 -2.62
C LEU A 355 26.02 22.02 -1.41
N ASP A 356 25.09 22.98 -1.36
CA ASP A 356 24.09 23.04 -0.28
C ASP A 356 23.15 21.82 -0.33
N THR A 357 22.78 21.35 -1.52
CA THR A 357 22.01 20.12 -1.68
C THR A 357 22.79 18.89 -1.20
N ILE A 358 24.08 18.78 -1.52
CA ILE A 358 24.96 17.71 -1.03
C ILE A 358 24.99 17.68 0.49
N ARG A 359 25.14 18.85 1.15
CA ARG A 359 25.13 18.96 2.61
C ARG A 359 23.79 18.53 3.21
N ASN A 360 22.69 18.95 2.62
CA ASN A 360 21.34 18.57 3.07
C ASN A 360 21.12 17.05 2.93
N VAL A 361 21.51 16.47 1.79
CA VAL A 361 21.43 15.01 1.56
C VAL A 361 22.33 14.26 2.54
N HIS A 362 23.56 14.70 2.75
CA HIS A 362 24.50 14.07 3.68
C HIS A 362 24.00 14.08 5.14
N ALA A 363 23.30 15.14 5.54
CA ALA A 363 22.67 15.23 6.86
C ALA A 363 21.43 14.33 6.99
N HIS A 364 20.87 13.84 5.89
CA HIS A 364 19.62 13.09 5.88
C HIS A 364 19.85 11.57 5.90
N PRO A 365 19.26 10.81 6.85
CA PRO A 365 19.59 9.40 7.05
C PRO A 365 19.10 8.45 5.95
N LEU A 366 18.12 8.88 5.16
CA LEU A 366 17.49 8.07 4.11
C LEU A 366 17.89 8.48 2.69
N TRP A 367 18.76 9.48 2.54
CA TRP A 367 19.16 9.98 1.22
C TRP A 367 20.64 9.80 0.99
N ALA A 368 20.99 9.54 -0.27
CA ALA A 368 22.37 9.49 -0.70
C ALA A 368 22.52 10.29 -1.99
N CYS A 369 23.70 10.84 -2.24
CA CYS A 369 24.00 11.48 -3.51
C CYS A 369 25.31 10.95 -4.08
N TYR A 370 25.38 10.95 -5.41
CA TYR A 370 26.57 10.56 -6.15
C TYR A 370 26.73 11.39 -7.42
N VAL A 371 27.94 11.40 -7.97
CA VAL A 371 28.23 12.00 -9.26
C VAL A 371 29.04 11.03 -10.12
N LEU A 372 28.72 10.98 -11.41
CA LEU A 372 29.49 10.22 -12.39
C LEU A 372 30.81 10.94 -12.67
N PRO A 373 31.97 10.25 -12.71
CA PRO A 373 33.27 10.87 -13.00
C PRO A 373 33.29 11.71 -14.27
N GLN A 374 32.72 11.19 -15.34
CA GLN A 374 32.67 11.87 -16.63
C GLN A 374 31.72 13.07 -16.65
N VAL A 375 30.66 13.06 -15.84
CA VAL A 375 29.75 14.21 -15.69
C VAL A 375 30.43 15.34 -14.95
N LEU A 376 31.18 15.04 -13.89
CA LEU A 376 32.00 16.02 -13.18
C LEU A 376 33.12 16.57 -14.06
N GLY A 377 33.80 15.69 -14.83
CA GLY A 377 34.81 16.11 -15.79
C GLY A 377 34.26 17.04 -16.88
N LEU A 378 33.05 16.76 -17.37
CA LEU A 378 32.36 17.65 -18.31
C LEU A 378 32.00 19.00 -17.66
N ALA A 379 31.49 18.99 -16.43
CA ALA A 379 31.20 20.23 -15.71
C ALA A 379 32.45 21.11 -15.52
N LEU A 380 33.60 20.51 -15.15
CA LEU A 380 34.88 21.20 -15.03
C LEU A 380 35.28 21.88 -16.34
N ARG A 381 35.08 21.21 -17.48
CA ARG A 381 35.36 21.78 -18.82
C ARG A 381 34.41 22.90 -19.20
N LEU A 382 33.12 22.77 -18.88
CA LEU A 382 32.13 23.79 -19.17
C LEU A 382 32.45 25.12 -18.47
N VAL A 383 33.06 25.08 -17.27
CA VAL A 383 33.48 26.31 -16.60
C VAL A 383 34.85 26.82 -17.07
N GLN A 384 35.71 25.95 -17.59
CA GLN A 384 37.00 26.35 -18.19
C GLN A 384 36.87 26.95 -19.59
N THR A 385 35.73 26.73 -20.26
CA THR A 385 35.48 27.31 -21.59
C THR A 385 35.18 28.80 -21.40
N PRO A 386 36.05 29.71 -21.87
CA PRO A 386 35.82 31.14 -21.70
C PRO A 386 34.53 31.53 -22.43
N LEU A 387 33.63 32.24 -21.73
CA LEU A 387 32.63 33.06 -22.40
C LEU A 387 33.39 34.05 -23.28
N GLU A 388 33.01 34.13 -24.55
CA GLU A 388 33.80 34.69 -25.68
C GLU A 388 34.37 36.11 -25.51
N ASP A 389 34.18 36.81 -24.39
CA ASP A 389 34.23 38.28 -24.40
C ASP A 389 35.34 39.04 -23.64
N ASP A 390 36.12 38.57 -22.64
CA ASP A 390 37.07 39.55 -22.04
C ASP A 390 38.25 39.10 -21.14
N LEU A 391 38.60 37.81 -21.02
CA LEU A 391 39.72 37.41 -20.14
C LEU A 391 40.80 36.60 -20.86
N THR A 392 42.06 36.93 -20.59
CA THR A 392 43.25 36.27 -21.14
C THR A 392 43.28 34.80 -20.70
N GLN A 393 43.30 33.88 -21.68
CA GLN A 393 43.30 32.42 -21.48
C GLN A 393 44.36 31.88 -20.50
N GLU A 394 45.42 32.63 -20.22
CA GLU A 394 46.54 32.18 -19.39
C GLU A 394 46.24 32.21 -17.88
N GLU A 395 45.40 33.12 -17.39
CA GLU A 395 45.06 33.19 -15.95
C GLU A 395 44.05 32.11 -15.51
N TYR A 396 43.26 31.58 -16.45
CA TYR A 396 42.24 30.56 -16.19
C TYR A 396 42.77 29.11 -16.26
N ARG A 397 43.97 28.89 -16.83
CA ARG A 397 44.59 27.56 -16.95
C ARG A 397 45.12 27.08 -15.60
N GLY A 398 44.22 26.57 -14.76
CA GLY A 398 44.57 25.81 -13.56
C GLY A 398 43.75 26.15 -12.31
N ALA A 399 43.01 27.27 -12.32
CA ALA A 399 42.13 27.62 -11.21
C ALA A 399 40.80 26.85 -11.33
N VAL A 400 40.49 26.02 -10.33
CA VAL A 400 39.15 25.46 -10.19
C VAL A 400 38.21 26.59 -9.77
N PRO A 401 37.05 26.78 -10.44
CA PRO A 401 36.07 27.77 -10.04
C PRO A 401 35.68 27.59 -8.58
N VAL A 402 35.59 28.68 -7.82
CA VAL A 402 35.40 28.66 -6.35
C VAL A 402 34.23 27.76 -5.92
N GLY A 403 33.14 27.74 -6.69
CA GLY A 403 31.99 26.88 -6.37
C GLY A 403 32.27 25.38 -6.55
N LEU A 404 32.97 24.99 -7.64
CA LEU A 404 33.33 23.59 -7.91
C LEU A 404 34.37 23.06 -6.91
N ASP A 405 35.23 23.93 -6.37
CA ASP A 405 36.17 23.54 -5.31
C ASP A 405 35.41 22.97 -4.09
N GLY A 406 34.28 23.57 -3.73
CA GLY A 406 33.40 23.08 -2.66
C GLY A 406 32.88 21.67 -2.93
N VAL A 407 32.47 21.38 -4.17
CA VAL A 407 32.01 20.03 -4.58
C VAL A 407 33.15 19.01 -4.54
N LEU A 408 34.35 19.39 -4.98
CA LEU A 408 35.54 18.53 -4.90
C LEU A 408 35.94 18.23 -3.45
N ASN A 409 35.87 19.23 -2.55
CA ASN A 409 36.07 19.00 -1.12
C ASN A 409 35.04 18.01 -0.58
N ALA A 410 33.76 18.19 -0.91
CA ALA A 410 32.68 17.31 -0.46
C ALA A 410 32.88 15.84 -0.92
N LEU A 411 33.48 15.62 -2.09
CA LEU A 411 33.90 14.29 -2.56
C LEU A 411 35.02 13.68 -1.71
N LEU A 412 36.06 14.47 -1.42
CA LEU A 412 37.20 14.02 -0.60
C LEU A 412 36.78 13.77 0.86
N ASP A 413 35.83 14.54 1.37
CA ASP A 413 35.25 14.39 2.70
C ASP A 413 34.23 13.24 2.79
N GLY A 414 33.88 12.60 1.67
CA GLY A 414 32.93 11.50 1.61
C GLY A 414 31.46 11.91 1.80
N GLN A 415 31.12 13.18 1.59
CA GLN A 415 29.74 13.68 1.65
C GLN A 415 28.92 13.29 0.41
N ILE A 416 29.60 13.16 -0.73
CA ILE A 416 29.06 12.69 -2.01
C ILE A 416 29.96 11.57 -2.54
N ALA A 417 29.40 10.58 -3.20
CA ALA A 417 30.16 9.50 -3.80
C ALA A 417 30.55 9.78 -5.25
N LEU A 418 31.80 9.47 -5.61
CA LEU A 418 32.23 9.37 -7.01
C LEU A 418 32.04 7.92 -7.46
N MET A 419 31.01 7.62 -8.25
CA MET A 419 30.75 6.24 -8.65
C MET A 419 30.15 6.14 -10.05
N SER A 420 30.39 5.01 -10.70
CA SER A 420 29.70 4.54 -11.89
C SER A 420 29.31 3.08 -11.65
N THR A 421 28.15 2.65 -12.14
CA THR A 421 27.70 1.25 -12.01
C THR A 421 28.66 0.24 -12.63
N ASP A 422 29.54 0.67 -13.55
CA ASP A 422 30.52 -0.20 -14.20
C ASP A 422 31.88 -0.20 -13.49
N ASN A 423 32.15 0.77 -12.61
CA ASN A 423 33.47 0.90 -11.98
C ASN A 423 33.42 1.62 -10.64
N PHE A 424 33.72 0.88 -9.57
CA PHE A 424 33.94 1.43 -8.25
C PHE A 424 35.41 1.80 -8.09
N ALA A 425 35.79 2.89 -8.73
CA ALA A 425 37.14 3.45 -8.58
C ALA A 425 37.40 3.78 -7.10
N ARG A 426 38.65 3.58 -6.66
CA ARG A 426 39.10 4.20 -5.42
C ARG A 426 39.12 5.71 -5.66
N LEU A 427 38.59 6.48 -4.70
CA LEU A 427 38.70 7.93 -4.75
C LEU A 427 40.19 8.32 -4.87
N PRO A 428 40.54 9.21 -5.82
CA PRO A 428 41.87 9.79 -5.89
C PRO A 428 42.26 10.48 -4.57
N PRO A 429 43.55 10.51 -4.22
CA PRO A 429 44.01 10.93 -2.89
C PRO A 429 43.87 12.44 -2.64
N ASP A 430 43.84 13.25 -3.69
CA ASP A 430 43.77 14.70 -3.63
C ASP A 430 42.94 15.29 -4.78
N LYS A 431 42.71 16.60 -4.73
CA LYS A 431 41.91 17.33 -5.73
C LYS A 431 42.51 17.28 -7.12
N SER A 432 43.82 17.40 -7.26
CA SER A 432 44.48 17.43 -8.56
C SER A 432 44.34 16.09 -9.27
N ALA A 433 44.59 14.99 -8.55
CA ALA A 433 44.37 13.64 -9.05
C ALA A 433 42.88 13.36 -9.34
N LEU A 434 41.96 13.92 -8.56
CA LEU A 434 40.52 13.83 -8.79
C LEU A 434 40.09 14.54 -10.08
N VAL A 435 40.57 15.75 -10.31
CA VAL A 435 40.32 16.53 -11.54
C VAL A 435 40.87 15.81 -12.76
N GLU A 436 42.10 15.29 -12.68
CA GLU A 436 42.72 14.52 -13.76
C GLU A 436 41.90 13.26 -14.07
N PHE A 437 41.53 12.48 -13.04
CA PHE A 437 40.72 11.29 -13.17
C PHE A 437 39.36 11.56 -13.85
N CYS A 438 38.66 12.61 -13.42
CA CYS A 438 37.37 12.98 -14.00
C CYS A 438 37.51 13.50 -15.44
N SER A 439 38.60 14.22 -15.74
CA SER A 439 38.91 14.70 -17.09
C SER A 439 39.16 13.54 -18.06
N VAL A 440 39.95 12.55 -17.65
CA VAL A 440 40.20 11.33 -18.43
C VAL A 440 38.91 10.55 -18.65
N ALA A 441 38.06 10.43 -17.62
CA ALA A 441 36.76 9.78 -17.76
C ALA A 441 35.84 10.53 -18.73
N CYS A 442 35.83 11.87 -18.69
CA CYS A 442 35.12 12.73 -19.63
C CYS A 442 35.59 12.51 -21.07
N ASP A 443 36.90 12.48 -21.31
CA ASP A 443 37.46 12.21 -22.64
C ASP A 443 37.08 10.83 -23.17
N ALA A 444 37.13 9.80 -22.31
CA ALA A 444 36.75 8.45 -22.70
C ALA A 444 35.25 8.35 -23.05
N ALA A 445 34.40 9.10 -22.33
CA ALA A 445 32.96 9.08 -22.50
C ALA A 445 32.46 9.92 -23.68
N PHE A 446 33.05 11.10 -23.90
CA PHE A 446 32.52 12.12 -24.82
C PHE A 446 33.49 12.49 -25.96
N GLY A 447 34.71 11.96 -25.93
CA GLY A 447 35.79 12.36 -26.84
C GLY A 447 36.54 13.60 -26.34
N LYS A 448 37.67 13.91 -26.99
CA LYS A 448 38.46 15.11 -26.69
C LYS A 448 37.73 16.37 -27.14
N LEU A 449 37.11 17.08 -26.19
CA LEU A 449 36.38 18.31 -26.48
C LEU A 449 37.27 19.41 -27.07
N ASP A 450 38.57 19.46 -26.74
CA ASP A 450 39.51 20.45 -27.29
C ASP A 450 39.61 20.44 -28.82
N THR A 451 39.21 19.34 -29.46
CA THR A 451 39.26 19.16 -30.92
C THR A 451 37.91 19.38 -31.61
N LEU A 452 36.86 19.60 -30.83
CA LEU A 452 35.50 19.59 -31.33
C LEU A 452 34.85 20.93 -30.99
N THR A 453 34.45 21.67 -32.03
CA THR A 453 33.37 22.67 -31.96
C THR A 453 32.03 21.97 -31.69
N LEU A 454 32.02 21.05 -30.73
CA LEU A 454 30.86 20.28 -30.35
C LEU A 454 29.89 21.25 -29.73
N ASP A 455 28.70 21.29 -30.30
CA ASP A 455 27.58 22.00 -29.73
C ASP A 455 27.39 21.52 -28.29
N THR A 456 27.49 22.45 -27.33
CA THR A 456 27.27 22.20 -25.91
C THR A 456 25.99 21.40 -25.65
N VAL A 457 24.96 21.62 -26.48
CA VAL A 457 23.68 20.90 -26.42
C VAL A 457 23.85 19.41 -26.71
N GLU A 458 24.69 19.03 -27.68
CA GLU A 458 24.91 17.62 -28.04
C GLU A 458 25.65 16.88 -26.92
N VAL A 459 26.67 17.51 -26.33
CA VAL A 459 27.47 16.89 -25.27
C VAL A 459 26.64 16.72 -24.00
N GLU A 460 25.83 17.71 -23.64
CA GLU A 460 24.87 17.59 -22.53
C GLU A 460 23.83 16.49 -22.79
N ALA A 461 23.32 16.36 -24.02
CA ALA A 461 22.42 15.26 -24.37
C ALA A 461 23.07 13.88 -24.19
N ARG A 462 24.35 13.73 -24.58
CA ARG A 462 25.11 12.49 -24.35
C ARG A 462 25.32 12.21 -22.86
N ALA A 463 25.65 13.23 -22.07
CA ALA A 463 25.80 13.10 -20.62
C ALA A 463 24.49 12.64 -19.96
N ARG A 464 23.35 13.18 -20.40
CA ARG A 464 22.02 12.75 -19.93
C ARG A 464 21.76 11.27 -20.20
N VAL A 465 22.08 10.77 -21.39
CA VAL A 465 21.93 9.34 -21.72
C VAL A 465 22.74 8.47 -20.76
N GLN A 466 23.94 8.90 -20.38
CA GLN A 466 24.77 8.17 -19.42
C GLN A 466 24.20 8.20 -18.00
N ILE A 467 23.77 9.38 -17.51
CA ILE A 467 23.10 9.51 -16.20
C ILE A 467 21.89 8.60 -16.13
N TYR A 468 21.03 8.63 -17.15
CA TYR A 468 19.83 7.81 -17.21
C TYR A 468 20.15 6.31 -17.24
N ALA A 469 21.12 5.89 -18.06
CA ALA A 469 21.55 4.50 -18.15
C ALA A 469 22.15 3.99 -16.82
N ASP A 470 22.87 4.85 -16.09
CA ASP A 470 23.44 4.52 -14.78
C ASP A 470 22.34 4.41 -13.71
N MET A 471 21.48 5.42 -13.58
CA MET A 471 20.33 5.39 -12.64
C MET A 471 19.40 4.20 -12.90
N ARG A 472 19.19 3.83 -14.18
CA ARG A 472 18.41 2.64 -14.54
C ARG A 472 19.04 1.36 -14.03
N ARG A 473 20.37 1.24 -14.06
CA ARG A 473 21.09 0.09 -13.52
C ARG A 473 21.12 0.11 -11.99
N LEU A 474 21.18 1.29 -11.40
CA LEU A 474 21.24 1.48 -9.96
C LEU A 474 19.93 1.07 -9.28
N GLN A 475 18.77 1.45 -9.86
CA GLN A 475 17.46 1.13 -9.28
C GLN A 475 17.09 -0.36 -9.21
N VAL A 476 17.80 -1.21 -9.95
CA VAL A 476 17.58 -2.66 -9.94
C VAL A 476 18.56 -3.42 -9.04
N GLN A 477 19.57 -2.74 -8.49
CA GLN A 477 20.50 -3.39 -7.57
C GLN A 477 19.80 -3.73 -6.25
N PRO A 478 19.95 -4.96 -5.73
CA PRO A 478 19.29 -5.39 -4.50
C PRO A 478 19.49 -4.47 -3.30
N ALA A 479 20.66 -3.86 -3.18
CA ALA A 479 21.00 -2.95 -2.09
C ALA A 479 20.17 -1.66 -2.15
N PHE A 480 20.08 -1.05 -3.33
CA PHE A 480 19.36 0.19 -3.53
C PHE A 480 17.86 -0.03 -3.54
N LEU A 481 17.40 -1.07 -4.24
CA LEU A 481 15.99 -1.45 -4.37
C LEU A 481 15.28 -1.66 -3.02
N LYS A 482 15.99 -2.17 -2.02
CA LYS A 482 15.44 -2.40 -0.67
C LYS A 482 15.32 -1.13 0.15
N LEU A 483 16.20 -0.15 -0.08
CA LEU A 483 16.36 1.00 0.80
C LEU A 483 15.71 2.24 0.22
N TYR A 484 16.08 2.59 -1.01
CA TYR A 484 15.75 3.88 -1.61
C TYR A 484 14.52 3.79 -2.49
N ARG A 485 13.66 4.80 -2.38
CA ARG A 485 12.41 4.89 -3.11
C ARG A 485 12.52 5.75 -4.35
N ARG A 486 13.12 6.93 -4.22
CA ARG A 486 13.22 7.97 -5.27
C ARG A 486 14.57 7.95 -5.96
N TYR A 487 14.60 8.34 -7.24
CA TYR A 487 15.81 8.46 -8.03
C TYR A 487 15.72 9.80 -8.76
N VAL A 488 16.56 10.75 -8.37
CA VAL A 488 16.42 12.16 -8.76
C VAL A 488 17.67 12.63 -9.48
N VAL A 489 17.50 13.28 -10.62
CA VAL A 489 18.55 14.04 -11.31
C VAL A 489 18.24 15.51 -11.14
N LEU A 490 19.18 16.24 -10.54
CA LEU A 490 19.09 17.68 -10.39
C LEU A 490 19.74 18.38 -11.58
N ASP A 491 18.97 19.26 -12.21
CA ASP A 491 19.37 20.06 -13.36
C ASP A 491 19.08 21.54 -13.11
N LEU A 492 19.43 22.42 -14.06
CA LEU A 492 19.09 23.85 -13.98
C LEU A 492 17.61 24.12 -14.31
N ASP A 493 17.05 23.30 -15.19
CA ASP A 493 15.68 23.43 -15.68
C ASP A 493 14.85 22.20 -15.30
N SER A 494 13.57 22.44 -15.00
CA SER A 494 12.61 21.36 -14.78
C SER A 494 12.43 20.57 -16.07
N ARG A 495 12.40 19.24 -15.97
CA ARG A 495 12.08 18.35 -17.09
C ARG A 495 10.99 17.37 -16.72
N GLU A 496 10.43 16.72 -17.72
CA GLU A 496 9.49 15.62 -17.49
C GLU A 496 10.22 14.41 -16.91
N ASP A 497 9.56 13.73 -15.96
CA ASP A 497 10.04 12.49 -15.39
C ASP A 497 10.15 11.43 -16.50
N GLU A 498 11.31 10.77 -16.62
CA GLU A 498 11.57 9.77 -17.66
C GLU A 498 11.99 8.45 -17.00
N GLY A 499 11.39 7.32 -17.41
CA GLY A 499 11.88 6.00 -16.98
C GLY A 499 11.76 5.70 -15.48
N GLY A 500 10.92 6.43 -14.75
CA GLY A 500 10.86 6.36 -13.30
C GLY A 500 11.97 7.11 -12.56
N ILE A 501 12.69 7.97 -13.26
CA ILE A 501 13.68 8.91 -12.73
C ILE A 501 13.04 10.30 -12.73
N GLU A 502 13.14 10.96 -11.59
CA GLU A 502 12.64 12.31 -11.36
C GLU A 502 13.66 13.33 -11.85
N TRP A 503 13.21 14.36 -12.55
CA TRP A 503 14.05 15.50 -12.92
C TRP A 503 13.56 16.74 -12.18
N ASP A 504 14.44 17.36 -11.40
CA ASP A 504 14.09 18.52 -10.59
C ASP A 504 15.19 19.60 -10.68
N ILE A 505 14.86 20.80 -10.22
CA ILE A 505 15.77 21.94 -10.21
C ILE A 505 16.58 21.92 -8.91
N VAL A 506 17.85 22.30 -9.00
CA VAL A 506 18.70 22.53 -7.82
C VAL A 506 17.99 23.43 -6.80
N GLY A 507 17.99 23.03 -5.53
CA GLY A 507 17.32 23.76 -4.44
C GLY A 507 15.80 23.55 -4.30
N LYS A 508 15.15 22.84 -5.23
CA LYS A 508 13.72 22.46 -5.11
C LYS A 508 13.47 21.05 -4.60
N LEU A 509 14.54 20.26 -4.44
CA LEU A 509 14.45 18.90 -3.93
C LEU A 509 13.74 18.89 -2.56
N ASP A 510 12.65 18.13 -2.49
CA ASP A 510 11.89 17.93 -1.27
C ASP A 510 12.20 16.59 -0.61
N PHE A 511 12.33 16.60 0.71
CA PHE A 511 12.53 15.39 1.52
C PHE A 511 11.19 14.92 2.11
N GLN A 512 10.10 14.95 1.32
CA GLN A 512 8.74 14.61 1.80
C GLN A 512 8.63 13.12 2.14
N GLU A 513 9.10 12.77 3.33
CA GLU A 513 9.07 11.42 3.92
C GLU A 513 8.49 11.42 5.34
N ASN A 514 8.03 12.58 5.82
CA ASN A 514 7.45 12.78 7.16
C ASN A 514 5.93 12.54 7.21
#